data_AF-A0A417CNM7-F1
#
_entry.id   AF-A0A417CNM7-F1
#
_cell.length_a   1.000
_cell.length_b   1.000
_cell.length_c   1.000
_cell.angle_alpha   90.00
_cell.angle_beta   90.00
_cell.angle_gamma   90.00
#
_symmetry.space_group_name_H-M   'P 1'
#
loop_
_entity.id
_entity.type
_entity.pdbx_description
1 polymer ?
#
loop_
_entity_poly.entity_id
_entity_poly.type
_entity_poly.pdbx_seq_one_letter_code
_entity_poly.pdbx_strand_id
1 'polypeptide(L)'
;MNHGVAENQIISINFEEMEFDELLDYKKLYQYIKERMVDHKRMYIFLDEVQNVAMYEKVVDSLYVKEDIDVYITGSNSYIFSSQLATRLSGRYVEIPVLPCSFKEFYSSQKDLDKDSAFHEYMTMGGFPYITQALLQDEMINMYMEGIYNTILVKAIEERINRKQ
;
A
#
# COMPACT_ATOMS: atom_id res chain seq x y z
N MET A 1 2.89 5.16 25.31
CA MET A 1 1.80 6.01 24.82
C MET A 1 0.49 5.26 25.09
N ASN A 2 -0.35 5.76 26.01
CA ASN A 2 -1.67 5.18 26.30
C ASN A 2 -2.67 5.73 25.28
N HIS A 3 -2.68 5.18 24.07
CA HIS A 3 -3.82 5.32 23.19
C HIS A 3 -4.85 4.29 23.67
N GLY A 4 -6.11 4.68 23.90
CA GLY A 4 -7.17 3.83 24.48
C GLY A 4 -7.60 2.62 23.66
N VAL A 5 -6.70 2.06 22.84
CA VAL A 5 -6.84 0.90 21.98
C VAL A 5 -5.85 -0.15 22.48
N ALA A 6 -6.36 -1.30 22.92
CA ALA A 6 -5.52 -2.42 23.31
C ALA A 6 -4.95 -3.13 22.06
N GLU A 7 -3.81 -3.79 22.22
CA GLU A 7 -3.13 -4.51 21.12
C GLU A 7 -4.04 -5.57 20.46
N ASN A 8 -4.87 -6.24 21.26
CA ASN A 8 -5.85 -7.22 20.76
C ASN A 8 -7.04 -6.60 19.99
N GLN A 9 -7.13 -5.27 19.92
CA GLN A 9 -8.09 -4.56 19.06
C GLN A 9 -7.52 -4.27 17.68
N ILE A 10 -6.25 -4.60 17.44
CA ILE A 10 -5.54 -4.35 16.19
C ILE A 10 -5.21 -5.70 15.56
N ILE A 11 -5.65 -5.88 14.32
CA ILE A 11 -5.28 -7.02 13.48
C ILE A 11 -4.53 -6.45 12.29
N SER A 12 -3.26 -6.83 12.13
CA SER A 12 -2.43 -6.43 10.99
C SER A 12 -1.93 -7.68 10.27
N ILE A 13 -2.12 -7.72 8.95
CA ILE A 13 -1.75 -8.86 8.11
C ILE A 13 -1.06 -8.32 6.86
N ASN A 14 0.16 -8.78 6.59
CA ASN A 14 0.87 -8.52 5.33
C ASN A 14 0.91 -9.80 4.49
N PHE A 15 0.24 -9.79 3.35
CA PHE A 15 0.06 -11.00 2.53
C PHE A 15 1.30 -11.41 1.72
N GLU A 16 2.42 -10.70 1.84
CA GLU A 16 3.72 -11.15 1.33
C GLU A 16 4.49 -12.00 2.35
N GLU A 17 4.10 -11.97 3.63
CA GLU A 17 4.72 -12.78 4.65
C GLU A 17 4.24 -14.23 4.57
N MET A 18 5.20 -15.17 4.52
CA MET A 18 4.91 -16.60 4.38
C MET A 18 4.03 -17.16 5.51
N GLU A 19 4.03 -16.54 6.70
CA GLU A 19 3.18 -16.95 7.81
C GLU A 19 1.68 -16.78 7.55
N PHE A 20 1.31 -15.94 6.56
CA PHE A 20 -0.06 -15.68 6.17
C PHE A 20 -0.45 -16.31 4.82
N ASP A 21 0.37 -17.20 4.26
CA ASP A 21 0.10 -17.86 2.97
C ASP A 21 -1.24 -18.61 2.98
N GLU A 22 -1.61 -19.21 4.12
CA GLU A 22 -2.92 -19.85 4.27
C GLU A 22 -4.11 -18.86 4.21
N LEU A 23 -3.88 -17.59 4.50
CA LEU A 23 -4.90 -16.54 4.50
C LEU A 23 -5.13 -15.94 3.11
N LEU A 24 -4.41 -16.40 2.08
CA LEU A 24 -4.70 -16.04 0.68
C LEU A 24 -6.06 -16.59 0.19
N ASP A 25 -6.64 -17.56 0.91
CA ASP A 25 -8.05 -17.94 0.78
C ASP A 25 -8.94 -16.99 1.60
N TYR A 26 -9.83 -16.26 0.92
CA TYR A 26 -10.69 -15.26 1.57
C TYR A 26 -11.59 -15.80 2.69
N LYS A 27 -11.99 -17.09 2.65
CA LYS A 27 -12.79 -17.69 3.72
C LYS A 27 -11.92 -17.94 4.95
N LYS A 28 -10.70 -18.44 4.76
CA LYS A 28 -9.73 -18.59 5.85
C LYS A 28 -9.38 -17.24 6.46
N LEU A 29 -9.12 -16.22 5.63
CA LEU A 29 -8.90 -14.85 6.08
C LEU A 29 -10.06 -14.32 6.94
N TYR A 30 -11.29 -14.44 6.45
CA TYR A 30 -12.45 -13.97 7.20
C TYR A 30 -12.61 -14.68 8.55
N GLN A 31 -12.40 -16.00 8.60
CA GLN A 31 -12.45 -16.75 9.86
C GLN A 31 -11.33 -16.32 10.80
N TYR A 32 -10.11 -16.20 10.29
CA TYR A 32 -8.95 -15.75 11.06
C TYR A 32 -9.20 -14.41 11.76
N ILE A 33 -9.76 -13.44 11.02
CA ILE A 33 -10.12 -12.12 11.56
C ILE A 33 -11.21 -12.25 12.60
N LYS A 34 -12.30 -12.97 12.27
CA LYS A 34 -13.47 -13.13 13.12
C LYS A 34 -13.11 -13.74 14.49
N GLU A 35 -12.24 -14.74 14.51
CA GLU A 35 -11.81 -15.42 15.75
C GLU A 35 -10.98 -14.52 16.68
N ARG A 36 -10.40 -13.44 16.14
CA ARG A 36 -9.58 -12.47 16.89
C ARG A 36 -10.33 -11.20 17.26
N MET A 37 -11.59 -11.09 16.83
CA MET A 37 -12.43 -9.94 17.19
C MET A 37 -12.74 -9.95 18.69
N VAL A 38 -12.74 -8.77 19.28
CA VAL A 38 -13.13 -8.56 20.68
C VAL A 38 -14.53 -7.98 20.71
N ASP A 39 -15.44 -8.65 21.42
CA ASP A 39 -16.83 -8.20 21.55
C ASP A 39 -16.91 -6.81 22.20
N HIS A 40 -17.87 -6.00 21.71
CA HIS A 40 -18.16 -4.65 22.20
C HIS A 40 -16.98 -3.68 22.22
N LYS A 41 -16.00 -3.90 21.33
CA LYS A 41 -14.87 -3.01 21.13
C LYS A 41 -14.67 -2.68 19.67
N ARG A 42 -14.22 -1.44 19.43
CA ARG A 42 -13.71 -1.01 18.12
C ARG A 42 -12.50 -1.85 17.72
N MET A 43 -12.58 -2.48 16.56
CA MET A 43 -11.50 -3.24 15.93
C MET A 43 -10.90 -2.44 14.78
N TYR A 44 -9.56 -2.48 14.67
CA TYR A 44 -8.80 -1.86 13.57
C TYR A 44 -8.11 -2.97 12.79
N ILE A 45 -8.44 -3.09 11.51
CA ILE A 45 -7.98 -4.17 10.65
C ILE A 45 -7.14 -3.56 9.52
N PHE A 46 -5.86 -3.92 9.47
CA PHE A 46 -4.91 -3.51 8.45
C PHE A 46 -4.58 -4.72 7.58
N LEU A 47 -4.90 -4.62 6.29
CA LEU A 47 -4.66 -5.65 5.30
C LEU A 47 -3.71 -5.09 4.23
N ASP A 48 -2.47 -5.59 4.21
CA ASP A 48 -1.40 -5.09 3.35
C ASP A 48 -1.22 -6.00 2.13
N GLU A 49 -1.11 -5.42 0.94
CA GLU A 49 -1.01 -6.14 -0.35
C GLU A 49 -2.21 -7.07 -0.64
N VAL A 50 -3.44 -6.55 -0.48
CA VAL A 50 -4.70 -7.31 -0.59
C VAL A 50 -4.93 -7.99 -1.95
N GLN A 51 -4.24 -7.55 -3.01
CA GLN A 51 -4.34 -8.18 -4.33
C GLN A 51 -3.84 -9.62 -4.36
N ASN A 52 -3.05 -10.04 -3.37
CA ASN A 52 -2.58 -11.42 -3.23
C ASN A 52 -3.71 -12.37 -2.77
N VAL A 53 -4.77 -11.84 -2.17
CA VAL A 53 -5.90 -12.63 -1.66
C VAL A 53 -6.99 -12.69 -2.72
N ALA A 54 -7.28 -13.89 -3.22
CA ALA A 54 -8.34 -14.06 -4.20
C ALA A 54 -9.72 -13.74 -3.59
N MET A 55 -10.49 -12.86 -4.24
CA MET A 55 -11.85 -12.46 -3.79
C MET A 55 -11.88 -11.73 -2.43
N TYR A 56 -10.80 -11.04 -2.06
CA TYR A 56 -10.69 -10.28 -0.82
C TYR A 56 -11.83 -9.27 -0.60
N GLU A 57 -12.46 -8.78 -1.68
CA GLU A 57 -13.54 -7.79 -1.61
C GLU A 57 -14.72 -8.32 -0.80
N LYS A 58 -14.97 -9.64 -0.84
CA LYS A 58 -16.03 -10.28 -0.03
C LYS A 58 -15.75 -10.17 1.47
N VAL A 59 -14.48 -10.23 1.87
CA VAL A 59 -14.06 -10.08 3.26
C VAL A 59 -14.26 -8.64 3.68
N VAL A 60 -13.76 -7.69 2.87
CA VAL A 60 -13.91 -6.25 3.13
C VAL A 60 -15.38 -5.85 3.22
N ASP A 61 -16.23 -6.27 2.27
CA ASP A 61 -17.68 -6.01 2.30
C ASP A 61 -18.34 -6.57 3.57
N SER A 62 -17.95 -7.78 3.99
CA SER A 62 -18.48 -8.43 5.19
C SER A 62 -18.04 -7.75 6.49
N LEU A 63 -16.80 -7.24 6.53
CA LEU A 63 -16.28 -6.49 7.68
C LEU A 63 -16.90 -5.10 7.76
N TYR A 64 -17.09 -4.43 6.62
CA TYR A 64 -17.64 -3.08 6.55
C TYR A 64 -19.07 -2.98 7.11
N VAL A 65 -19.91 -4.01 6.93
CA VAL A 65 -21.29 -4.00 7.45
C VAL A 65 -21.38 -4.26 8.95
N LYS A 66 -20.27 -4.62 9.61
CA LYS A 66 -20.24 -4.81 11.06
C LYS A 66 -20.02 -3.47 11.74
N GLU A 67 -20.74 -3.26 12.84
CA GLU A 67 -20.47 -2.13 13.73
C GLU A 67 -19.09 -2.28 14.36
N ASP A 68 -18.48 -1.16 14.72
CA ASP A 68 -17.21 -1.12 15.44
C ASP A 68 -16.02 -1.79 14.73
N ILE A 69 -15.97 -1.72 13.40
CA ILE A 69 -14.80 -2.11 12.62
C ILE A 69 -14.35 -0.95 11.73
N ASP A 70 -13.06 -0.62 11.79
CA ASP A 70 -12.37 0.19 10.78
C ASP A 70 -11.41 -0.69 9.99
N VAL A 71 -11.57 -0.72 8.66
CA VAL A 71 -10.74 -1.52 7.75
C VAL A 71 -9.86 -0.61 6.90
N TYR A 72 -8.56 -0.89 6.91
CA TYR A 72 -7.54 -0.23 6.11
C TYR A 72 -6.92 -1.26 5.18
N ILE A 73 -6.86 -0.93 3.90
CA ILE A 73 -6.28 -1.79 2.88
C ILE A 73 -5.19 -1.04 2.14
N THR A 74 -4.14 -1.74 1.75
CA THR A 74 -3.13 -1.23 0.83
C THR A 74 -3.04 -2.17 -0.37
N GLY A 75 -2.41 -1.68 -1.42
CA GLY A 75 -1.69 -2.55 -2.31
C GLY A 75 -1.04 -1.77 -3.44
N SER A 76 0.02 -2.36 -3.97
CA SER A 76 0.95 -1.71 -4.89
C SER A 76 0.43 -1.57 -6.33
N ASN A 77 -0.65 -2.28 -6.70
CA ASN A 77 -1.20 -2.19 -8.05
C ASN A 77 -2.37 -1.20 -8.13
N SER A 78 -2.25 -0.22 -9.03
CA SER A 78 -3.33 0.71 -9.42
C SER A 78 -4.65 0.01 -9.78
N TYR A 79 -4.60 -1.27 -10.15
CA TYR A 79 -5.76 -2.09 -10.45
C TYR A 79 -6.66 -2.37 -9.23
N ILE A 80 -6.12 -2.40 -8.01
CA ILE A 80 -6.88 -2.60 -6.76
C ILE A 80 -7.98 -1.56 -6.63
N PHE A 81 -7.70 -0.32 -7.04
CA PHE A 81 -8.67 0.78 -6.98
C PHE A 81 -9.31 1.08 -8.35
N SER A 82 -8.76 0.57 -9.46
CA SER A 82 -9.30 0.80 -10.79
C SER A 82 -10.53 -0.10 -11.08
N SER A 83 -11.70 0.53 -11.13
CA SER A 83 -12.98 0.03 -11.66
C SER A 83 -13.73 -1.06 -10.87
N GLN A 84 -13.12 -2.15 -10.38
CA GLN A 84 -13.90 -3.23 -9.74
C GLN A 84 -14.28 -2.93 -8.28
N LEU A 85 -13.35 -2.46 -7.44
CA LEU A 85 -13.67 -2.00 -6.08
C LEU A 85 -14.53 -0.75 -6.10
N ALA A 86 -14.18 0.24 -6.92
CA ALA A 86 -14.94 1.48 -7.04
C ALA A 86 -16.41 1.22 -7.36
N THR A 87 -16.69 0.26 -8.25
CA THR A 87 -18.06 -0.14 -8.61
C THR A 87 -18.76 -0.92 -7.49
N ARG A 88 -18.09 -1.89 -6.84
CA ARG A 88 -18.70 -2.74 -5.79
C ARG A 88 -18.87 -2.03 -4.45
N LEU A 89 -17.93 -1.17 -4.09
CA LEU A 89 -17.96 -0.41 -2.84
C LEU A 89 -18.78 0.88 -2.95
N SER A 90 -19.13 1.36 -4.17
CA SER A 90 -20.08 2.48 -4.38
C SER A 90 -19.82 3.71 -3.49
N GLY A 91 -18.55 4.11 -3.35
CA GLY A 91 -18.18 5.27 -2.53
C GLY A 91 -18.10 5.03 -1.02
N ARG A 92 -18.17 3.78 -0.55
CA ARG A 92 -18.01 3.39 0.86
C ARG A 92 -16.55 3.31 1.34
N TYR A 93 -15.65 4.03 0.69
CA TYR A 93 -14.22 4.05 1.02
C TYR A 93 -13.63 5.45 0.80
N VAL A 94 -12.53 5.72 1.49
CA VAL A 94 -11.69 6.90 1.26
C VAL A 94 -10.39 6.42 0.64
N GLU A 95 -10.11 6.86 -0.58
CA GLU A 95 -8.84 6.58 -1.25
C GLU A 95 -7.79 7.59 -0.83
N ILE A 96 -6.61 7.10 -0.47
CA ILE A 96 -5.45 7.94 -0.16
C ILE A 96 -4.34 7.55 -1.13
N PRO A 97 -4.16 8.30 -2.23
CA PRO A 97 -3.06 8.03 -3.15
C PRO A 97 -1.73 8.37 -2.47
N VAL A 98 -0.84 7.39 -2.42
CA VAL A 98 0.55 7.58 -1.97
C VAL A 98 1.41 7.84 -3.21
N LEU A 99 1.92 9.06 -3.34
CA LEU A 99 2.76 9.49 -4.44
C LEU A 99 4.22 9.66 -3.99
N PRO A 100 5.19 9.64 -4.91
CA PRO A 100 6.55 10.08 -4.60
C PRO A 100 6.57 11.51 -4.03
N CYS A 101 7.61 11.84 -3.28
CA CYS A 101 7.78 13.16 -2.69
C CYS A 101 7.70 14.25 -3.77
N SER A 102 6.99 15.32 -3.46
CA SER A 102 7.02 16.54 -4.24
C SER A 102 8.40 17.20 -4.18
N PHE A 103 8.71 18.07 -5.14
CA PHE A 103 9.95 18.86 -5.10
C PHE A 103 10.10 19.66 -3.80
N LYS A 104 8.98 20.13 -3.22
CA LYS A 104 9.01 20.86 -1.94
C LYS A 104 9.45 19.96 -0.80
N GLU A 105 8.94 18.73 -0.73
CA GLU A 105 9.34 17.74 0.29
C GLU A 105 10.79 17.31 0.10
N PHE A 106 11.19 17.03 -1.15
CA PHE A 106 12.59 16.75 -1.51
C PHE A 106 13.53 17.88 -1.08
N TYR A 107 13.21 19.12 -1.44
CA TYR A 107 14.06 20.26 -1.08
C TYR A 107 14.13 20.46 0.44
N SER A 108 13.04 20.20 1.16
CA SER A 108 13.04 20.27 2.62
C SER A 108 13.89 19.20 3.31
N SER A 109 14.16 18.07 2.63
CA SER A 109 15.08 17.05 3.13
C SER A 109 16.55 17.35 2.77
N GLN A 110 16.80 18.13 1.71
CA GLN A 110 18.15 18.52 1.28
C GLN A 110 18.59 19.83 1.95
N LYS A 111 19.27 19.73 3.10
CA LYS A 111 19.64 20.90 3.91
C LYS A 111 20.80 21.74 3.37
N ASP A 112 21.63 21.15 2.52
CA ASP A 112 22.92 21.74 2.10
C ASP A 112 22.96 22.17 0.62
N LEU A 113 21.87 21.95 -0.12
CA LEU A 113 21.78 22.33 -1.54
C LEU A 113 21.05 23.66 -1.71
N ASP A 114 21.54 24.49 -2.63
CA ASP A 114 20.76 25.60 -3.14
C ASP A 114 19.58 25.07 -3.98
N LYS A 115 18.59 25.93 -4.20
CA LYS A 115 17.34 25.55 -4.85
C LYS A 115 17.53 25.05 -6.29
N ASP A 116 18.50 25.61 -7.03
CA ASP A 116 18.72 25.25 -8.43
C ASP A 116 19.42 23.90 -8.54
N SER A 117 20.43 23.67 -7.70
CA SER A 117 21.10 22.36 -7.57
C SER A 117 20.11 21.27 -7.13
N ALA A 118 19.29 21.52 -6.11
CA ALA A 118 18.28 20.57 -5.67
C ALA A 118 17.22 20.29 -6.73
N PHE A 119 16.84 21.28 -7.53
CA PHE A 119 15.91 21.07 -8.64
C PHE A 119 16.53 20.20 -9.74
N HIS A 120 17.82 20.41 -10.05
CA HIS A 120 18.54 19.57 -11.00
C HIS A 120 18.62 18.10 -10.54
N GLU A 121 18.93 17.87 -9.25
CA GLU A 121 18.93 16.54 -8.67
C GLU A 121 17.54 15.91 -8.69
N TYR A 122 16.49 16.64 -8.30
CA TYR A 122 15.12 16.13 -8.35
C TYR A 122 14.69 15.75 -9.78
N MET A 123 15.10 16.49 -10.80
CA MET A 123 14.81 16.15 -12.20
C MET A 123 15.55 14.89 -12.67
N THR A 124 16.73 14.62 -12.11
CA THR A 124 17.56 13.47 -12.46
C THR A 124 17.15 12.22 -11.68
N MET A 125 16.90 12.38 -10.39
CA MET A 125 16.70 11.31 -9.41
C MET A 125 15.26 11.20 -8.90
N GLY A 126 14.33 12.02 -9.41
CA GLY A 126 12.92 11.98 -9.03
C GLY A 126 12.65 12.27 -7.54
N GLY A 127 11.42 11.95 -7.11
CA GLY A 127 10.95 12.15 -5.75
C GLY A 127 10.88 10.88 -4.90
N PHE A 128 11.56 9.79 -5.28
CA PHE A 128 11.40 8.52 -4.57
C PHE A 128 12.03 8.57 -3.17
N PRO A 129 11.28 8.25 -2.09
CA PRO A 129 11.75 8.44 -0.71
C PRO A 129 13.11 7.80 -0.40
N TYR A 130 13.37 6.60 -0.94
CA TYR A 130 14.62 5.89 -0.70
C TYR A 130 15.86 6.66 -1.18
N ILE A 131 15.75 7.33 -2.33
CA ILE A 131 16.83 8.16 -2.89
C ILE A 131 17.04 9.40 -2.02
N THR A 132 15.95 10.03 -1.58
CA THR A 132 16.01 11.27 -0.79
C THR A 132 16.63 11.10 0.59
N GLN A 133 16.56 9.89 1.16
CA GLN A 133 17.00 9.61 2.54
C GLN A 133 18.41 9.02 2.62
N ALA A 134 18.81 8.23 1.63
CA ALA A 134 19.99 7.37 1.77
C ALA A 134 21.31 8.01 1.32
N LEU A 135 21.32 9.31 0.91
CA LEU A 135 22.52 10.03 0.42
C LEU A 135 23.37 9.14 -0.51
N LEU A 136 22.69 8.44 -1.41
CA LEU A 136 23.28 7.36 -2.18
C LEU A 136 24.27 7.90 -3.22
N GLN A 137 25.29 7.11 -3.51
CA GLN A 137 26.16 7.36 -4.66
C GLN A 137 25.37 7.16 -5.96
N ASP A 138 25.71 7.92 -7.00
CA ASP A 138 25.00 7.93 -8.29
C ASP A 138 24.75 6.53 -8.89
N GLU A 139 25.69 5.60 -8.71
CA GLU A 139 25.58 4.23 -9.21
C GLU A 139 24.45 3.44 -8.52
N MET A 140 24.28 3.61 -7.21
CA MET A 140 23.18 2.97 -6.45
C MET A 140 21.83 3.60 -6.80
N ILE A 141 21.81 4.90 -7.08
CA ILE A 141 20.59 5.61 -7.52
C ILE A 141 20.15 5.08 -8.88
N ASN A 142 21.08 4.93 -9.82
CA ASN A 142 20.79 4.38 -11.15
C ASN A 142 20.28 2.94 -11.08
N MET A 143 20.91 2.07 -10.29
CA MET A 143 20.43 0.69 -10.09
C MET A 143 19.03 0.65 -9.48
N TYR A 144 18.77 1.48 -8.47
CA TYR A 144 17.45 1.55 -7.83
C TYR A 144 16.38 2.07 -8.81
N MET A 145 16.71 3.10 -9.58
CA MET A 145 15.82 3.64 -10.61
C MET A 145 15.54 2.66 -11.73
N GLU A 146 16.55 1.93 -12.19
CA GLU A 146 16.39 0.87 -13.17
C GLU A 146 15.51 -0.27 -12.61
N GLY A 147 15.69 -0.62 -11.34
CA GLY A 147 14.83 -1.57 -10.63
C GLY A 147 13.37 -1.13 -10.55
N ILE A 148 13.11 0.13 -10.18
CA ILE A 148 11.77 0.73 -10.19
C ILE A 148 11.20 0.73 -11.61
N TYR A 149 11.97 1.21 -12.59
CA TYR A 149 11.53 1.30 -13.97
C TYR A 149 11.14 -0.08 -14.50
N ASN A 150 11.99 -1.08 -14.33
CA ASN A 150 11.69 -2.43 -14.77
C ASN A 150 10.50 -3.01 -14.01
N THR A 151 10.40 -2.82 -12.69
CA THR A 151 9.32 -3.42 -11.90
C THR A 151 7.98 -2.74 -12.16
N ILE A 152 7.93 -1.42 -12.26
CA ILE A 152 6.68 -0.66 -12.41
C ILE A 152 6.26 -0.63 -13.89
N LEU A 153 7.14 -0.23 -14.81
CA LEU A 153 6.76 -0.09 -16.22
C LEU A 153 6.63 -1.43 -16.93
N VAL A 154 7.58 -2.36 -16.74
CA VAL A 154 7.51 -3.65 -17.46
C VAL A 154 6.35 -4.49 -16.93
N LYS A 155 6.19 -4.64 -15.60
CA LYS A 155 5.02 -5.37 -15.07
C LYS A 155 3.70 -4.71 -15.47
N ALA A 156 3.58 -3.37 -15.40
CA ALA A 156 2.35 -2.69 -15.80
C ALA A 156 2.03 -2.86 -17.30
N ILE A 157 3.06 -2.90 -18.16
CA ILE A 157 2.90 -3.15 -19.60
C ILE A 157 2.54 -4.63 -19.85
N GLU A 158 3.22 -5.57 -19.21
CA GLU A 158 2.94 -7.01 -19.32
C GLU A 158 1.52 -7.35 -18.87
N GLU A 159 1.10 -6.84 -17.71
CA GLU A 159 -0.28 -6.96 -17.23
C GLU A 159 -1.28 -6.35 -18.23
N ARG A 160 -0.93 -5.24 -18.88
CA ARG A 160 -1.80 -4.61 -19.89
C ARG A 160 -1.87 -5.38 -21.20
N ILE A 161 -0.80 -6.04 -21.61
CA ILE A 161 -0.75 -6.85 -22.84
C ILE A 161 -1.46 -8.18 -22.65
N ASN A 162 -1.24 -8.88 -21.53
CA ASN A 162 -1.90 -10.15 -21.21
C ASN A 162 -3.43 -10.01 -21.09
N ARG A 163 -3.94 -8.80 -20.85
CA ARG A 163 -5.39 -8.51 -20.82
C ARG A 163 -6.03 -8.31 -22.19
N LYS A 164 -5.26 -8.19 -23.28
CA LYS A 164 -5.77 -8.04 -24.65
C LYS A 164 -5.87 -9.37 -25.43
N GLN A 165 -5.45 -10.47 -24.82
CA GLN A 165 -5.62 -11.84 -25.32
C GLN A 165 -6.74 -12.54 -24.54
#